data_AF-A0A238ZTG2-F1
#
_entry.id   AF-A0A238ZTG2-F1
#
_cell.length_a   1.000
_cell.length_b   1.000
_cell.length_c   1.000
_cell.angle_alpha   90.00
_cell.angle_beta   90.00
_cell.angle_gamma   90.00
#
_symmetry.space_group_name_H-M   'P 1'
#
loop_
_entity.id
_entity.type
_entity.pdbx_description
1 polymer ?
#
loop_
_entity_poly.entity_id
_entity_poly.type
_entity_poly.pdbx_seq_one_letter_code
_entity_poly.pdbx_strand_id
1 'polypeptide(L)'
;MERFSNSTEAYWNQIQKELLNGYDSKDFRFQYLEMGQLLSHGFSIAQTKRNSTQLIVKVWDAAYDNKRFSKRIFNLDRLAITDKKVELTGQELERINRLLNTKLDLTNWGGIVLDGLFCQFEINNKKMDWNVNEEINDNLTELVELLRSKVR
;
A
#
# COMPACT_ATOMS: atom_id res chain seq x y z
N MET A 1 11.87 -21.08 -14.14
CA MET A 1 10.92 -22.07 -13.58
C MET A 1 9.94 -21.30 -12.73
N GLU A 2 8.63 -21.52 -12.87
CA GLU A 2 7.61 -20.79 -12.09
C GLU A 2 7.55 -21.31 -10.65
N ARG A 3 7.32 -20.41 -9.69
CA ARG A 3 7.21 -20.69 -8.26
C ARG A 3 5.74 -20.91 -7.89
N PHE A 4 5.41 -22.14 -7.56
CA PHE A 4 4.10 -22.51 -7.03
C PHE A 4 4.17 -22.75 -5.52
N SER A 5 3.12 -22.38 -4.79
CA SER A 5 3.01 -22.59 -3.35
C SER A 5 1.57 -22.88 -2.95
N ASN A 6 1.39 -23.63 -1.87
CA ASN A 6 0.09 -23.80 -1.20
C ASN A 6 0.01 -23.04 0.13
N SER A 7 1.06 -22.29 0.49
CA SER A 7 1.10 -21.46 1.70
C SER A 7 0.45 -20.11 1.45
N THR A 8 -0.60 -19.81 2.21
CA THR A 8 -1.27 -18.51 2.21
C THR A 8 -0.32 -17.39 2.67
N GLU A 9 0.57 -17.68 3.60
CA GLU A 9 1.60 -16.73 4.05
C GLU A 9 2.59 -16.40 2.92
N ALA A 10 3.05 -17.41 2.18
CA ALA A 10 3.93 -17.19 1.03
C ALA A 10 3.23 -16.35 -0.06
N TYR A 11 1.93 -16.57 -0.25
CA TYR A 11 1.10 -15.81 -1.18
C TYR A 11 0.94 -14.35 -0.73
N TRP A 12 0.57 -14.12 0.54
CA TRP A 12 0.49 -12.80 1.16
C TRP A 12 1.80 -12.02 1.01
N ASN A 13 2.92 -12.63 1.40
CA ASN A 13 4.24 -12.02 1.33
C ASN A 13 4.63 -11.67 -0.10
N GLN A 14 4.27 -12.50 -1.08
CA GLN A 14 4.53 -12.21 -2.49
C GLN A 14 3.67 -11.06 -3.01
N ILE A 15 2.38 -10.95 -2.62
CA ILE A 15 1.53 -9.80 -2.98
C ILE A 15 2.11 -8.53 -2.39
N GLN A 16 2.41 -8.52 -1.09
CA GLN A 16 3.04 -7.39 -0.41
C GLN A 16 4.34 -7.00 -1.13
N LYS A 17 5.17 -7.99 -1.47
CA LYS A 17 6.40 -7.76 -2.22
C LYS A 17 6.10 -7.11 -3.56
N GLU A 18 5.25 -7.65 -4.43
CA GLU A 18 4.98 -7.07 -5.76
C GLU A 18 4.35 -5.67 -5.71
N LEU A 19 3.50 -5.41 -4.70
CA LEU A 19 2.92 -4.09 -4.46
C LEU A 19 4.00 -3.08 -4.02
N LEU A 20 4.98 -3.49 -3.22
CA LEU A 20 6.08 -2.61 -2.79
C LEU A 20 7.24 -2.53 -3.81
N ASN A 21 7.49 -3.61 -4.54
CA ASN A 21 8.63 -3.81 -5.41
C ASN A 21 8.44 -3.05 -6.73
N GLY A 22 9.48 -2.44 -7.27
CA GLY A 22 9.42 -1.69 -8.53
C GLY A 22 10.31 -0.46 -8.56
N TYR A 23 10.71 0.06 -7.39
CA TYR A 23 11.67 1.16 -7.29
C TYR A 23 12.53 0.97 -6.04
N ASP A 24 13.80 1.36 -6.14
CA ASP A 24 14.75 1.31 -5.03
C ASP A 24 14.25 2.23 -3.91
N SER A 25 14.23 1.78 -2.64
CA SER A 25 13.63 2.55 -1.52
C SER A 25 14.25 3.95 -1.36
N LYS A 26 15.49 4.12 -1.84
CA LYS A 26 16.21 5.39 -1.87
C LYS A 26 15.61 6.44 -2.82
N ASP A 27 14.91 6.01 -3.87
CA ASP A 27 14.35 6.88 -4.90
C ASP A 27 12.95 7.38 -4.53
N PHE A 28 12.26 6.73 -3.58
CA PHE A 28 10.96 7.18 -3.12
C PHE A 28 11.05 8.35 -2.14
N ARG A 29 10.09 9.26 -2.28
CA ARG A 29 9.77 10.28 -1.29
C ARG A 29 8.90 9.68 -0.19
N PHE A 30 7.87 8.92 -0.58
CA PHE A 30 7.08 8.10 0.32
C PHE A 30 6.49 6.90 -0.43
N GLN A 31 6.09 5.88 0.33
CA GLN A 31 5.33 4.73 -0.16
C GLN A 31 4.25 4.36 0.86
N TYR A 32 3.05 4.11 0.38
CA TYR A 32 1.91 3.62 1.12
C TYR A 32 1.49 2.27 0.58
N LEU A 33 1.11 1.35 1.46
CA LEU A 33 0.57 0.03 1.16
C LEU A 33 -0.65 -0.20 2.04
N GLU A 34 -1.70 -0.75 1.45
CA GLU A 34 -2.89 -1.22 2.16
C GLU A 34 -3.28 -2.58 1.61
N MET A 35 -3.49 -3.54 2.51
CA MET A 35 -3.94 -4.89 2.17
C MET A 35 -4.98 -5.34 3.19
N GLY A 36 -6.10 -5.89 2.73
CA GLY A 36 -7.07 -6.50 3.64
C GLY A 36 -6.54 -7.84 4.16
N GLN A 37 -6.51 -8.06 5.48
CA GLN A 37 -5.92 -9.26 6.10
C GLN A 37 -6.55 -10.58 5.61
N LEU A 38 -7.81 -10.54 5.17
CA LEU A 38 -8.51 -11.67 4.54
C LEU A 38 -8.29 -11.81 3.03
N LEU A 39 -7.20 -11.26 2.48
CA LEU A 39 -6.87 -11.34 1.05
C LEU A 39 -7.99 -10.78 0.16
N SER A 40 -8.70 -9.75 0.64
CA SER A 40 -9.87 -9.19 -0.03
C SER A 40 -9.51 -8.10 -1.05
N HIS A 41 -8.40 -7.41 -0.81
CA HIS A 41 -7.86 -6.36 -1.68
C HIS A 41 -6.40 -6.08 -1.32
N GLY A 42 -5.70 -5.39 -2.22
CA GLY A 42 -4.39 -4.83 -1.93
C GLY A 42 -4.01 -3.76 -2.95
N PHE A 43 -3.42 -2.67 -2.48
CA PHE A 43 -2.87 -1.64 -3.36
C PHE A 43 -1.69 -0.94 -2.70
N SER A 44 -0.84 -0.31 -3.53
CA SER A 44 0.19 0.59 -3.05
C SER A 44 0.18 1.89 -3.83
N ILE A 45 0.65 2.95 -3.19
CA ILE A 45 0.83 4.25 -3.80
C ILE A 45 2.20 4.76 -3.41
N ALA A 46 2.98 5.20 -4.39
CA ALA A 46 4.29 5.75 -4.14
C ALA A 46 4.51 7.04 -4.92
N GLN A 47 5.39 7.90 -4.40
CA GLN A 47 5.88 9.08 -5.08
C GLN A 47 7.40 9.04 -5.09
N THR A 48 8.02 9.31 -6.23
CA THR A 48 9.48 9.36 -6.34
C THR A 48 10.01 10.76 -6.03
N LYS A 49 11.28 10.86 -5.63
CA LYS A 49 11.98 12.14 -5.47
C LYS A 49 12.20 12.85 -6.80
N ARG A 50 12.30 12.09 -7.90
CA ARG A 50 12.56 12.61 -9.26
C ARG A 50 11.31 13.23 -9.89
N ASN A 51 10.14 12.69 -9.58
CA ASN A 51 8.87 13.17 -10.11
C ASN A 51 7.83 13.29 -8.99
N SER A 52 7.79 14.46 -8.37
CA SER A 52 6.84 14.78 -7.31
C SER A 52 5.44 15.16 -7.81
N THR A 53 5.24 15.37 -9.12
CA THR A 53 3.90 15.68 -9.65
C THR A 53 3.10 14.43 -9.97
N GLN A 54 3.69 13.24 -9.84
CA GLN A 54 3.07 11.98 -10.21
C GLN A 54 3.05 11.00 -9.04
N LEU A 55 1.95 10.26 -8.92
CA LEU A 55 1.84 9.07 -8.09
C LEU A 55 1.93 7.82 -8.95
N ILE A 56 2.64 6.82 -8.46
CA ILE A 56 2.62 5.46 -9.00
C ILE A 56 1.66 4.67 -8.13
N VAL A 57 0.59 4.17 -8.74
CA VAL A 57 -0.45 3.41 -8.06
C VAL A 57 -0.39 1.97 -8.58
N LYS A 58 -0.29 1.00 -7.67
CA LYS A 58 -0.40 -0.42 -7.99
C LYS A 58 -1.63 -1.00 -7.33
N VAL A 59 -2.36 -1.84 -8.06
CA VAL A 59 -3.59 -2.47 -7.57
C VAL A 59 -3.57 -3.95 -7.89
N TRP A 60 -3.81 -4.76 -6.86
CA TRP A 60 -3.98 -6.20 -6.98
C TRP A 60 -5.44 -6.55 -7.25
N ASP A 61 -5.70 -7.28 -8.34
CA ASP A 61 -7.00 -7.88 -8.63
C ASP A 61 -7.20 -9.16 -7.78
N ALA A 62 -7.52 -8.92 -6.51
CA ALA A 62 -7.76 -9.98 -5.54
C ALA A 62 -8.91 -10.90 -5.95
N ALA A 63 -9.98 -10.36 -6.56
CA ALA A 63 -11.14 -11.15 -6.97
C ALA A 63 -10.76 -12.15 -8.08
N TYR A 64 -9.99 -11.70 -9.08
CA TYR A 64 -9.50 -12.58 -10.14
C TYR A 64 -8.57 -13.66 -9.60
N ASP A 65 -7.56 -13.30 -8.81
CA ASP A 65 -6.59 -14.27 -8.31
C ASP A 65 -7.21 -15.25 -7.31
N ASN A 66 -8.09 -14.78 -6.40
CA ASN A 66 -8.80 -15.67 -5.46
C ASN A 66 -9.68 -16.69 -6.20
N LYS A 67 -10.31 -16.30 -7.32
CA LYS A 67 -11.06 -17.23 -8.18
C LYS A 67 -10.12 -18.23 -8.85
N ARG A 68 -9.02 -17.75 -9.43
CA ARG A 68 -8.01 -18.57 -10.12
C ARG A 68 -7.32 -19.57 -9.20
N PHE A 69 -7.02 -19.16 -7.97
CA PHE A 69 -6.34 -19.96 -6.95
C PHE A 69 -7.28 -20.54 -5.90
N SER A 70 -8.57 -20.73 -6.25
CA SER A 70 -9.59 -21.32 -5.37
C SER A 70 -9.21 -22.69 -4.80
N LYS A 71 -8.31 -23.43 -5.47
CA LYS A 71 -7.76 -24.71 -5.00
C LYS A 71 -6.57 -24.57 -4.03
N ARG A 72 -6.23 -23.34 -3.61
CA ARG A 72 -5.06 -23.01 -2.77
C ARG A 72 -3.73 -23.46 -3.35
N ILE A 73 -3.60 -23.37 -4.68
CA ILE A 73 -2.33 -23.52 -5.39
C ILE A 73 -2.06 -22.18 -6.05
N PHE A 74 -1.13 -21.42 -5.48
CA PHE A 74 -0.78 -20.07 -5.88
C PHE A 74 0.39 -20.10 -6.85
N ASN A 75 0.29 -19.38 -7.96
CA ASN A 75 1.43 -19.08 -8.82
C ASN A 75 2.02 -17.73 -8.39
N LEU A 76 3.12 -17.78 -7.64
CA LEU A 76 3.73 -16.59 -7.03
C LEU A 76 4.39 -15.66 -8.05
N ASP A 77 4.59 -16.10 -9.29
CA ASP A 77 5.18 -15.30 -10.36
C ASP A 77 4.12 -14.68 -11.30
N ARG A 78 2.84 -15.00 -11.10
CA ARG A 78 1.73 -14.54 -11.96
C ARG A 78 0.58 -13.94 -11.14
N LEU A 79 0.90 -13.02 -10.24
CA LEU A 79 -0.09 -12.20 -9.53
C LEU A 79 -0.71 -11.18 -10.48
N ALA A 80 -2.02 -11.01 -10.40
CA ALA A 80 -2.75 -10.02 -11.19
C ALA A 80 -2.61 -8.62 -10.58
N ILE A 81 -1.43 -8.01 -10.74
CA ILE A 81 -1.16 -6.65 -10.27
C ILE A 81 -0.99 -5.74 -11.47
N THR A 82 -1.72 -4.62 -11.45
CA THR A 82 -1.64 -3.57 -12.46
C THR A 82 -1.00 -2.33 -11.87
N ASP A 83 -0.29 -1.56 -12.70
CA ASP A 83 0.24 -0.26 -12.33
C ASP A 83 -0.31 0.85 -13.22
N LYS A 84 -0.53 2.02 -12.61
CA LYS A 84 -0.91 3.24 -13.31
C LYS A 84 -0.18 4.42 -12.72
N LYS A 85 0.02 5.44 -13.55
CA LYS A 85 0.55 6.74 -13.15
C LYS A 85 -0.60 7.72 -13.05
N VAL A 86 -0.66 8.47 -11.95
CA VAL A 86 -1.69 9.47 -11.69
C VAL A 86 -1.01 10.82 -11.50
N GLU A 87 -1.32 11.77 -12.37
CA GLU A 87 -0.85 13.16 -12.20
C GLU A 87 -1.60 13.83 -11.06
N LEU A 88 -0.85 14.57 -10.25
CA LEU A 88 -1.37 15.40 -9.17
C LEU A 88 -1.69 16.78 -9.70
N THR A 89 -2.82 17.32 -9.28
CA THR A 89 -3.08 18.76 -9.44
C THR A 89 -2.14 19.56 -8.54
N GLY A 90 -1.94 20.86 -8.84
CA GLY A 90 -1.13 21.74 -8.00
C GLY A 90 -1.60 21.77 -6.54
N GLN A 91 -2.92 21.84 -6.33
CA GLN A 91 -3.53 21.83 -4.99
C GLN A 91 -3.25 20.52 -4.24
N GLU A 92 -3.32 19.38 -4.92
CA GLU A 92 -3.05 18.07 -4.30
C GLU A 92 -1.57 17.93 -3.95
N LEU A 93 -0.68 18.38 -4.82
CA LEU A 93 0.74 18.39 -4.56
C LEU A 93 1.09 19.27 -3.36
N GLU A 94 0.55 20.48 -3.29
CA GLU A 94 0.72 21.38 -2.15
C GLU A 94 0.18 20.74 -0.85
N ARG A 95 -0.99 20.10 -0.92
CA ARG A 95 -1.60 19.41 0.22
C ARG A 95 -0.73 18.26 0.72
N ILE A 96 -0.22 17.41 -0.19
CA ILE A 96 0.73 16.33 0.15
C ILE A 96 1.99 16.94 0.76
N ASN A 97 2.59 17.96 0.13
CA ASN A 97 3.80 18.61 0.63
C ASN A 97 3.62 19.15 2.05
N ARG A 98 2.49 19.80 2.31
CA ARG A 98 2.13 20.29 3.64
C ARG A 98 2.07 19.15 4.64
N LEU A 99 1.33 18.08 4.34
CA LEU A 99 1.15 16.93 5.24
C LEU A 99 2.45 16.16 5.49
N LEU A 100 3.32 16.02 4.49
CA LEU A 100 4.62 15.37 4.66
C LEU A 100 5.58 16.20 5.53
N ASN A 101 5.33 17.50 5.68
CA ASN A 101 6.09 18.39 6.57
C ASN A 101 5.47 18.50 7.97
N THR A 102 4.32 17.87 8.24
CA THR A 102 3.75 17.79 9.59
C THR A 102 4.21 16.52 10.30
N LYS A 103 3.83 16.40 11.58
CA LYS A 103 4.08 15.22 12.38
C LYS A 103 3.14 14.09 11.94
N LEU A 104 3.71 13.03 11.37
CA LEU A 104 3.02 11.78 11.01
C LEU A 104 3.44 10.69 11.98
N ASP A 105 2.52 10.23 12.82
CA ASP A 105 2.79 9.27 13.88
C ASP A 105 1.60 8.35 14.14
N LEU A 106 1.91 7.21 14.74
CA LEU A 106 0.94 6.34 15.37
C LEU A 106 0.52 6.90 16.73
N THR A 107 -0.76 6.73 17.07
CA THR A 107 -1.32 7.05 18.37
C THR A 107 -1.26 5.82 19.27
N ASN A 108 -1.28 6.02 20.59
CA ASN A 108 -1.36 4.89 21.51
C ASN A 108 -2.80 4.36 21.55
N TRP A 109 -3.05 3.30 20.79
CA TRP A 109 -4.37 2.67 20.71
C TRP A 109 -4.36 1.35 21.51
N GLY A 110 -5.29 1.23 22.46
CA GLY A 110 -5.35 0.11 23.41
C GLY A 110 -6.35 -1.00 23.04
N GLY A 111 -6.83 -1.03 21.79
CA GLY A 111 -7.84 -2.00 21.36
C GLY A 111 -7.26 -3.32 20.83
N ILE A 112 -8.15 -4.26 20.53
CA ILE A 112 -7.83 -5.49 19.80
C ILE A 112 -8.49 -5.40 18.43
N VAL A 113 -7.73 -5.59 17.36
CA VAL A 113 -8.26 -5.65 16.00
C VAL A 113 -8.60 -7.09 15.65
N LEU A 114 -9.86 -7.34 15.30
CA LEU A 114 -10.31 -8.60 14.70
C LEU A 114 -10.71 -8.27 13.26
N ASP A 115 -10.02 -8.86 12.28
CA ASP A 115 -10.22 -8.60 10.85
C ASP A 115 -9.89 -7.15 10.43
N GLY A 116 -8.62 -6.77 10.63
CA GLY A 116 -8.12 -5.44 10.31
C GLY A 116 -7.67 -5.27 8.86
N LEU A 117 -7.25 -4.05 8.56
CA LEU A 117 -6.37 -3.81 7.42
C LEU A 117 -4.93 -4.13 7.84
N PHE A 118 -4.06 -4.31 6.87
CA PHE A 118 -2.63 -4.15 7.05
C PHE A 118 -2.23 -2.92 6.25
N CYS A 119 -1.94 -1.84 6.96
CA CYS A 119 -1.49 -0.58 6.39
C CYS A 119 -0.03 -0.35 6.75
N GLN A 120 0.73 0.11 5.76
CA GLN A 120 2.13 0.46 5.94
C GLN A 120 2.39 1.78 5.22
N PHE A 121 3.04 2.72 5.91
CA PHE A 121 3.53 3.96 5.33
C PHE A 121 5.02 4.11 5.61
N GLU A 122 5.79 4.39 4.55
CA GLU A 122 7.22 4.59 4.60
C GLU A 122 7.58 5.97 4.05
N ILE A 123 8.33 6.75 4.83
CA ILE A 123 8.89 8.04 4.44
C ILE A 123 10.25 8.25 5.10
N ASN A 124 11.26 8.72 4.36
CA ASN A 124 12.59 9.03 4.91
C ASN A 124 13.19 7.90 5.79
N ASN A 125 13.05 6.63 5.36
CA ASN A 125 13.43 5.42 6.11
C ASN A 125 12.69 5.19 7.44
N LYS A 126 11.66 5.99 7.75
CA LYS A 126 10.71 5.72 8.84
C LYS A 126 9.58 4.88 8.27
N LYS A 127 9.35 3.73 8.89
CA LYS A 127 8.26 2.80 8.58
C LYS A 127 7.22 2.85 9.70
N MET A 128 5.96 2.97 9.35
CA MET A 128 4.82 2.96 10.27
C MET A 128 3.82 1.92 9.78
N ASP A 129 3.50 0.94 10.62
CA ASP A 129 2.58 -0.13 10.32
C ASP A 129 1.40 -0.04 11.29
N TRP A 130 0.16 -0.17 10.79
CA TRP A 130 -1.06 -0.15 11.60
C TRP A 130 -2.16 -0.98 10.94
N ASN A 131 -3.24 -1.24 11.68
CA ASN A 131 -4.33 -2.11 11.28
C ASN A 131 -5.71 -1.43 11.24
N VAL A 132 -5.88 -0.31 11.96
CA VAL A 132 -7.11 0.50 11.95
C VAL A 132 -6.81 2.01 11.94
N ASN A 133 -7.73 2.83 11.43
CA ASN A 133 -7.48 4.27 11.27
C ASN A 133 -7.34 5.00 12.62
N GLU A 134 -7.84 4.42 13.71
CA GLU A 134 -7.73 4.97 15.06
C GLU A 134 -6.30 4.91 15.63
N GLU A 135 -5.41 4.12 15.01
CA GLU A 135 -3.99 4.01 15.36
C GLU A 135 -3.14 5.12 14.76
N ILE A 136 -3.69 6.00 13.91
CA ILE A 136 -2.95 7.08 13.24
C ILE A 136 -3.49 8.45 13.64
N ASN A 137 -2.62 9.45 13.64
CA ASN A 137 -3.04 10.83 13.95
C ASN A 137 -3.82 11.47 12.79
N ASP A 138 -4.44 12.64 13.05
CA ASP A 138 -5.27 13.34 12.06
C ASP A 138 -4.52 13.68 10.77
N ASN A 139 -3.24 14.06 10.87
CA ASN A 139 -2.42 14.39 9.69
C ASN A 139 -2.20 13.16 8.79
N LEU A 140 -1.88 12.01 9.40
CA LEU A 140 -1.68 10.76 8.66
C LEU A 140 -3.00 10.24 8.11
N THR A 141 -4.11 10.42 8.84
CA THR A 141 -5.46 10.12 8.35
C THR A 141 -5.78 10.91 7.10
N GLU A 142 -5.60 12.24 7.15
CA GLU A 142 -5.85 13.13 6.01
C GLU A 142 -5.03 12.72 4.78
N LEU A 143 -3.75 12.37 5.00
CA LEU A 143 -2.87 11.91 3.93
C LEU A 143 -3.35 10.58 3.33
N VAL A 144 -3.66 9.60 4.17
CA VAL A 144 -4.10 8.26 3.74
C VAL A 144 -5.42 8.34 2.97
N GLU A 145 -6.37 9.16 3.40
CA GLU A 145 -7.62 9.38 2.67
C GLU A 145 -7.41 9.98 1.29
N LEU A 146 -6.52 10.98 1.19
CA LEU A 146 -6.13 11.54 -0.10
C LEU A 146 -5.52 10.46 -1.01
N LEU A 147 -4.64 9.61 -0.49
CA LEU A 147 -4.03 8.53 -1.26
C LEU A 147 -5.09 7.50 -1.70
N ARG A 148 -5.96 7.02 -0.80
CA ARG A 148 -7.06 6.09 -1.10
C ARG A 148 -7.96 6.59 -2.23
N SER A 149 -8.20 7.90 -2.31
CA SER A 149 -9.01 8.50 -3.37
C SER A 149 -8.41 8.35 -4.78
N LYS A 150 -7.11 8.05 -4.89
CA LYS A 150 -6.39 7.89 -6.18
C LYS A 150 -6.40 6.47 -6.72
N VAL A 151 -6.79 5.51 -5.89
CA VAL A 151 -6.94 4.10 -6.28
C VAL A 151 -8.24 3.89 -7.05
N ARG A 152 -9.31 4.50 -6.54
CA ARG A 152 -10.67 4.51 -7.12
C ARG A 152 -10.65 5.12 -8.53
#